data_AF-A0A5V4Z4H5-F1
#
_entry.id   AF-A0A5V4Z4H5-F1
#
_cell.length_a   1.000
_cell.length_b   1.000
_cell.length_c   1.000
_cell.angle_alpha   90.00
_cell.angle_beta   90.00
_cell.angle_gamma   90.00
#
_symmetry.space_group_name_H-M   'P 1'
#
loop_
_entity.id
_entity.type
_entity.pdbx_description
1 polymer ?
#
loop_
_entity_poly.entity_id
_entity_poly.type
_entity_poly.pdbx_seq_one_letter_code
_entity_poly.pdbx_strand_id
1 'polypeptide(L)'
;MITTNTNTLGAQGGQSTPSVPGLAELIAGRFGLLHAEDAPFCPDLDTAIVGYMTITPDTKGNPQSGDFAYGQVQTLDSLGAGNDGQKLIPPVGGAKEWITQILLMADGSLYSRSRVNANGFQPFIKRW
;
A
#
# COMPACT_ATOMS: atom_id res chain seq x y z
N MET A 1 26.55 0.23 16.55
CA MET A 1 26.38 1.46 15.77
C MET A 1 26.20 1.04 14.32
N ILE A 2 24.97 1.14 13.80
CA ILE A 2 24.67 0.84 12.40
C ILE A 2 24.81 2.15 11.65
N THR A 3 25.74 2.22 10.70
CA THR A 3 25.93 3.38 9.83
C THR A 3 24.97 3.24 8.64
N THR A 4 23.96 4.10 8.57
CA THR A 4 23.11 4.25 7.39
C THR A 4 23.90 4.91 6.28
N ASN A 5 24.10 4.19 5.17
CA ASN A 5 24.81 4.70 4.00
C ASN A 5 23.80 5.46 3.11
N THR A 6 23.56 6.73 3.41
CA THR A 6 22.48 7.53 2.79
C THR A 6 22.79 8.13 1.42
N ASN A 7 23.96 7.90 0.81
CA ASN A 7 24.40 8.77 -0.30
C ASN A 7 24.76 8.11 -1.65
N THR A 8 24.31 6.88 -1.98
CA THR A 8 24.62 6.31 -3.33
C THR A 8 23.57 5.33 -3.87
N LEU A 9 22.30 5.71 -3.86
CA LEU A 9 21.33 5.12 -4.79
C LEU A 9 20.70 6.25 -5.60
N GLY A 10 21.34 6.61 -6.72
CA GLY A 10 20.73 7.45 -7.76
C GLY A 10 21.45 8.75 -8.15
N ALA A 11 22.50 9.19 -7.43
CA ALA A 11 23.19 10.43 -7.78
C ALA A 11 24.19 10.21 -8.95
N GLN A 12 23.73 10.35 -10.19
CA GLN A 12 24.61 10.54 -11.34
C GLN A 12 24.98 12.03 -11.43
N GLY A 13 26.17 12.38 -10.94
CA GLY A 13 26.73 13.71 -11.13
C GLY A 13 26.99 13.97 -12.61
N GLY A 14 26.42 15.07 -13.14
CA GLY A 14 26.75 15.60 -14.47
C GLY A 14 25.63 15.57 -15.51
N GLN A 15 24.41 15.14 -15.19
CA GLN A 15 23.31 15.17 -16.16
C GLN A 15 22.67 16.56 -16.18
N SER A 16 23.08 17.39 -17.14
CA SER A 16 22.35 18.60 -17.54
C SER A 16 20.91 18.21 -17.84
N THR A 17 19.97 18.67 -17.01
CA THR A 17 18.52 18.40 -17.11
C THR A 17 18.01 18.75 -18.51
N PRO A 18 17.69 17.77 -19.37
CA PRO A 18 16.76 18.03 -20.46
C PRO A 18 15.36 18.09 -19.83
N SER A 19 14.48 18.91 -20.37
CA SER A 19 13.07 19.09 -19.98
C SER A 19 12.19 17.84 -20.24
N VAL A 20 12.74 16.64 -20.06
CA VAL A 20 12.05 15.36 -20.10
C VAL A 20 11.89 14.93 -18.65
N PRO A 21 10.66 14.72 -18.15
CA PRO A 21 10.47 14.26 -16.79
C PRO A 21 11.31 13.01 -16.56
N GLY A 22 12.05 12.97 -15.46
CA GLY A 22 12.88 11.81 -15.14
C GLY A 22 12.01 10.55 -15.10
N LEU A 23 12.56 9.38 -15.45
CA LEU A 23 11.81 8.12 -15.36
C LEU A 23 11.18 7.94 -13.96
N ALA A 24 11.88 8.41 -12.92
CA ALA A 24 11.35 8.47 -11.56
C ALA A 24 10.09 9.35 -11.45
N GLU A 25 10.05 10.54 -12.04
CA GLU A 25 8.87 11.41 -12.07
C GLU A 25 7.72 10.82 -12.92
N LEU A 26 8.05 10.02 -13.94
CA LEU A 26 7.08 9.33 -14.79
C LEU A 26 6.47 8.08 -14.13
N ILE A 27 7.17 7.44 -13.18
CA ILE A 27 6.79 6.16 -12.57
C ILE A 27 6.33 6.34 -11.11
N ALA A 28 6.91 7.28 -10.37
CA ALA A 28 6.60 7.51 -8.97
C ALA A 28 5.12 7.90 -8.81
N GLY A 29 4.42 7.24 -7.88
CA GLY A 29 2.99 7.45 -7.66
C GLY A 29 2.06 6.90 -8.76
N ARG A 30 2.58 6.36 -9.87
CA ARG A 30 1.74 5.72 -10.92
C ARG A 30 1.55 4.23 -10.73
N PHE A 31 2.47 3.58 -10.03
CA PHE A 31 2.29 2.22 -9.55
C PHE A 31 1.87 2.33 -8.09
N GLY A 32 0.62 2.02 -7.76
CA GLY A 32 0.08 2.12 -6.39
C GLY A 32 0.97 1.45 -5.31
N LEU A 33 1.86 0.54 -5.73
CA LEU A 33 2.87 -0.07 -4.88
C LEU A 33 3.98 0.86 -4.35
N LEU A 34 4.26 2.02 -4.93
CA LEU A 34 5.37 2.88 -4.51
C LEU A 34 4.99 4.35 -4.61
N HIS A 35 4.61 4.92 -3.46
CA HIS A 35 4.34 6.36 -3.34
C HIS A 35 5.62 7.17 -3.54
N ALA A 36 5.48 8.32 -4.20
CA ALA A 36 6.57 9.28 -4.33
C ALA A 36 6.90 9.98 -2.99
N GLU A 37 5.90 10.05 -2.12
CA GLU A 37 5.93 10.67 -0.79
C GLU A 37 5.46 9.65 0.27
N ASP A 38 5.19 10.11 1.49
CA ASP A 38 4.64 9.26 2.54
C ASP A 38 3.32 8.60 2.12
N ALA A 39 3.14 7.34 2.49
CA ALA A 39 1.93 6.61 2.17
C ALA A 39 0.71 7.27 2.84
N PRO A 40 -0.40 7.49 2.11
CA PRO A 40 -1.58 8.16 2.64
C PRO A 40 -2.22 7.33 3.75
N PHE A 41 -2.92 8.00 4.67
CA PHE A 41 -3.67 7.33 5.74
C PHE A 41 -4.87 6.56 5.17
N CYS A 42 -5.07 5.33 5.66
CA CYS A 42 -6.20 4.48 5.33
C CYS A 42 -7.36 4.77 6.29
N PRO A 43 -8.49 5.35 5.84
CA PRO A 43 -9.65 5.54 6.69
C PRO A 43 -10.43 4.22 6.93
N ASP A 44 -10.50 3.35 5.92
CA ASP A 44 -11.24 2.10 5.97
C ASP A 44 -10.55 1.03 5.12
N LEU A 45 -10.22 -0.11 5.74
CA LEU A 45 -9.55 -1.22 5.06
C LEU A 45 -10.44 -1.89 4.01
N ASP A 46 -11.77 -1.79 4.10
CA ASP A 46 -12.68 -2.35 3.08
C ASP A 46 -12.73 -1.52 1.80
N THR A 47 -12.22 -0.29 1.81
CA THR A 47 -12.15 0.63 0.65
C THR A 47 -10.76 1.23 0.45
N ALA A 48 -9.71 0.50 0.85
CA ALA A 48 -8.34 0.95 0.70
C ALA A 48 -7.96 1.16 -0.78
N ILE A 49 -6.99 2.04 -1.01
CA ILE A 49 -6.37 2.22 -2.33
C ILE A 49 -5.47 1.01 -2.61
N VAL A 50 -5.47 0.52 -3.86
CA VAL A 50 -4.52 -0.49 -4.34
C VAL A 50 -3.10 0.07 -4.19
N GLY A 51 -2.26 -0.63 -3.42
CA GLY A 51 -0.99 -0.07 -2.99
C GLY A 51 -0.74 -0.10 -1.50
N TYR A 52 0.23 0.69 -1.05
CA TYR A 52 0.49 0.88 0.37
C TYR A 52 -0.36 2.01 0.96
N MET A 53 -0.88 1.83 2.16
CA MET A 53 -1.47 2.91 2.95
C MET A 53 -1.07 2.77 4.41
N THR A 54 -1.00 3.88 5.13
CA THR A 54 -0.70 3.91 6.56
C THR A 54 -1.93 3.57 7.37
N ILE A 55 -1.78 2.67 8.34
CA ILE A 55 -2.83 2.29 9.31
C ILE A 55 -2.60 3.06 10.60
N THR A 56 -3.70 3.56 11.17
CA THR A 56 -3.75 4.15 12.51
C THR A 56 -4.74 3.36 13.39
N PRO A 57 -4.75 3.61 14.72
CA PRO A 57 -5.76 3.04 15.61
C PRO A 57 -7.21 3.33 15.20
N ASP A 58 -7.43 4.45 14.50
CA ASP A 58 -8.76 4.89 14.04
C ASP A 58 -9.15 4.28 12.67
N THR A 59 -8.23 3.59 11.99
CA THR A 59 -8.53 2.94 10.71
C THR A 59 -9.62 1.88 10.89
N LYS A 60 -10.75 2.04 10.19
CA LYS A 60 -11.84 1.08 10.26
C LYS A 60 -11.41 -0.29 9.71
N GLY A 61 -11.76 -1.33 10.46
CA GLY A 61 -11.44 -2.73 10.14
C GLY A 61 -10.05 -3.18 10.57
N ASN A 62 -9.28 -2.34 11.27
CA ASN A 62 -7.98 -2.71 11.82
C ASN A 62 -8.14 -3.91 12.79
N PRO A 63 -7.44 -5.04 12.57
CA PRO A 63 -7.57 -6.22 13.41
C PRO A 63 -6.85 -6.08 14.77
N GLN A 64 -6.15 -4.98 14.99
CA GLN A 64 -5.39 -4.71 16.22
C GLN A 64 -5.91 -3.46 16.93
N SER A 65 -5.74 -3.43 18.24
CA SER A 65 -6.07 -2.29 19.11
C SER A 65 -4.91 -1.96 20.06
N GLY A 66 -4.98 -0.79 20.69
CA GLY A 66 -3.97 -0.28 21.63
C GLY A 66 -2.86 0.53 20.96
N ASP A 67 -1.81 0.86 21.74
CA ASP A 67 -0.77 1.82 21.36
C ASP A 67 0.06 1.41 20.14
N PHE A 68 0.09 0.11 19.82
CA PHE A 68 0.79 -0.45 18.65
C PHE A 68 -0.14 -0.75 17.47
N ALA A 69 -1.38 -0.28 17.46
CA ALA A 69 -2.32 -0.45 16.35
C ALA A 69 -2.02 0.45 15.13
N TYR A 70 -0.73 0.71 14.88
CA TYR A 70 -0.21 1.40 13.71
C TYR A 70 0.45 0.40 12.78
N GLY A 71 0.54 0.72 11.49
CA GLY A 71 1.20 -0.15 10.53
C GLY A 71 1.01 0.31 9.10
N GLN A 72 1.12 -0.63 8.17
CA GLN A 72 0.82 -0.40 6.77
C GLN A 72 -0.06 -1.52 6.22
N VAL A 73 -1.02 -1.19 5.36
CA VAL A 73 -1.70 -2.15 4.50
C VAL A 73 -1.07 -2.12 3.12
N GLN A 74 -0.78 -3.29 2.56
CA GLN A 74 -0.56 -3.49 1.13
C GLN A 74 -1.80 -4.12 0.52
N THR A 75 -2.47 -3.40 -0.38
CA THR A 75 -3.64 -3.87 -1.12
C THR A 75 -3.23 -4.26 -2.54
N LEU A 76 -3.54 -5.48 -2.92
CA LEU A 76 -3.27 -6.06 -4.25
C LEU A 76 -4.59 -6.40 -4.90
N ASP A 77 -4.79 -5.96 -6.14
CA ASP A 77 -5.97 -6.25 -6.92
C ASP A 77 -5.57 -6.90 -8.25
N SER A 78 -6.16 -8.06 -8.54
CA SER A 78 -6.01 -8.79 -9.80
C SER A 78 -6.35 -7.97 -11.06
N LEU A 79 -7.19 -6.93 -10.93
CA LEU A 79 -7.57 -6.05 -12.03
C LEU A 79 -6.65 -4.82 -12.16
N GLY A 80 -5.60 -4.74 -11.33
CA GLY A 80 -4.62 -3.66 -11.34
C GLY A 80 -5.01 -2.43 -10.52
N ALA A 81 -4.17 -1.41 -10.56
CA ALA A 81 -4.25 -0.22 -9.72
C ALA A 81 -4.93 1.00 -10.38
N GLY A 82 -5.51 0.83 -11.58
CA GLY A 82 -6.05 1.95 -12.37
C GLY A 82 -4.99 2.69 -13.19
N ASN A 83 -5.42 3.66 -14.00
CA ASN A 83 -4.54 4.40 -14.92
C ASN A 83 -3.57 5.37 -14.21
N ASP A 84 -3.91 5.77 -12.99
CA ASP A 84 -3.16 6.68 -12.14
C ASP A 84 -2.56 5.99 -10.91
N GLY A 85 -2.75 4.67 -10.77
CA GLY A 85 -2.28 3.92 -9.61
C GLY A 85 -3.07 4.16 -8.33
N GLN A 86 -4.20 4.88 -8.37
CA GLN A 86 -4.97 5.28 -7.19
C GLN A 86 -6.37 4.64 -7.12
N LYS A 87 -6.56 3.46 -7.73
CA LYS A 87 -7.83 2.73 -7.65
C LYS A 87 -8.21 2.43 -6.19
N LEU A 88 -9.33 2.97 -5.73
CA LEU A 88 -10.01 2.48 -4.52
C LEU A 88 -10.65 1.13 -4.81
N ILE A 89 -10.47 0.17 -3.90
CA ILE A 89 -11.18 -1.08 -3.99
C ILE A 89 -12.66 -0.86 -3.58
N PRO A 90 -13.63 -1.43 -4.30
CA PRO A 90 -15.02 -1.39 -3.83
C PRO A 90 -15.14 -2.24 -2.56
N PRO A 91 -16.14 -2.07 -1.68
CA PRO A 91 -16.34 -2.94 -0.51
C PRO A 91 -16.75 -4.38 -0.89
N VAL A 92 -17.56 -4.51 -1.95
CA VAL A 92 -18.00 -5.78 -2.53
C VAL A 92 -17.39 -5.91 -3.92
N GLY A 93 -16.87 -7.10 -4.24
CA GLY A 93 -16.11 -7.28 -5.47
C GLY A 93 -16.95 -7.39 -6.74
N GLY A 94 -16.27 -7.22 -7.87
CA GLY A 94 -16.79 -7.59 -9.18
C GLY A 94 -16.62 -9.10 -9.48
N ALA A 95 -17.27 -9.58 -10.54
CA ALA A 95 -16.99 -10.91 -11.06
C ALA A 95 -15.52 -11.00 -11.52
N LYS A 96 -14.83 -12.10 -11.16
CA LYS A 96 -13.41 -12.36 -11.49
C LYS A 96 -12.42 -11.34 -10.89
N GLU A 97 -12.80 -10.61 -9.84
CA GLU A 97 -11.89 -9.74 -9.09
C GLU A 97 -11.41 -10.43 -7.82
N TRP A 98 -10.10 -10.51 -7.64
CA TRP A 98 -9.45 -11.07 -6.47
C TRP A 98 -8.62 -9.96 -5.82
N ILE A 99 -8.92 -9.68 -4.54
CA ILE A 99 -8.21 -8.66 -3.77
C ILE A 99 -7.58 -9.30 -2.56
N THR A 100 -6.30 -9.04 -2.35
CA THR A 100 -5.55 -9.49 -1.18
C THR A 100 -5.03 -8.27 -0.43
N GLN A 101 -5.18 -8.30 0.89
CA GLN A 101 -4.59 -7.32 1.78
C GLN A 101 -3.62 -7.98 2.73
N ILE A 102 -2.45 -7.37 2.88
CA ILE A 102 -1.41 -7.76 3.83
C ILE A 102 -1.18 -6.56 4.75
N LEU A 103 -1.26 -6.78 6.06
CA LEU A 103 -0.99 -5.77 7.08
C LEU A 103 0.34 -6.07 7.74
N LEU A 104 1.18 -5.05 7.83
CA LEU A 104 2.48 -5.04 8.50
C LEU A 104 2.34 -4.11 9.70
N MET A 105 2.15 -4.67 10.90
CA MET A 105 1.83 -3.89 12.10
C MET A 105 3.10 -3.53 12.90
N ALA A 106 3.01 -2.47 13.70
CA ALA A 106 4.12 -1.91 14.45
C ALA A 106 4.66 -2.84 15.56
N ASP A 107 3.83 -3.76 16.06
CA ASP A 107 4.25 -4.81 17.01
C ASP A 107 4.97 -5.99 16.32
N GLY A 108 5.16 -5.94 15.00
CA GLY A 108 5.74 -7.00 14.19
C GLY A 108 4.74 -8.05 13.71
N SER A 109 3.47 -7.95 14.11
CA SER A 109 2.41 -8.86 13.64
C SER A 109 2.13 -8.66 12.15
N LEU A 110 1.91 -9.77 11.45
CA LEU A 110 1.47 -9.75 10.06
C LEU A 110 0.04 -10.27 9.97
N TYR A 111 -0.85 -9.56 9.29
CA TYR A 111 -2.20 -10.06 9.02
C TYR A 111 -2.42 -10.17 7.51
N SER A 112 -3.24 -11.14 7.09
CA SER A 112 -3.64 -11.24 5.70
C SER A 112 -5.14 -11.52 5.59
N ARG A 113 -5.80 -10.91 4.62
CA ARG A 113 -7.15 -11.34 4.20
C ARG A 113 -7.28 -11.28 2.70
N SER A 114 -8.35 -11.86 2.18
CA SER A 114 -8.65 -11.77 0.77
C SER A 114 -10.16 -11.73 0.54
N ARG A 115 -10.51 -11.21 -0.63
CA ARG A 115 -11.84 -11.26 -1.21
C ARG A 115 -11.72 -11.86 -2.61
N VAL A 116 -12.66 -12.73 -2.96
CA VAL A 116 -12.71 -13.39 -4.25
C VAL A 116 -14.11 -13.23 -4.83
N ASN A 117 -14.20 -12.68 -6.04
CA ASN A 117 -15.43 -12.40 -6.77
C ASN A 117 -16.39 -11.46 -6.00
N ALA A 118 -17.70 -11.58 -6.23
CA ALA A 118 -18.77 -10.75 -5.67
C ALA A 118 -19.06 -10.98 -4.18
N ASN A 119 -18.09 -11.49 -3.42
CA ASN A 119 -18.20 -11.71 -1.98
C ASN A 119 -17.67 -10.51 -1.21
N GLY A 120 -17.88 -10.48 0.11
CA GLY A 120 -17.18 -9.57 1.02
C GLY A 120 -15.77 -10.04 1.35
N PHE A 121 -15.01 -9.19 2.04
CA PHE A 121 -13.73 -9.59 2.61
C PHE A 121 -13.91 -10.71 3.64
N GLN A 122 -13.03 -11.71 3.57
CA GLN A 122 -12.88 -12.67 4.66
C GLN A 122 -12.23 -11.98 5.88
N PRO A 123 -12.40 -12.52 7.10
CA PRO A 123 -11.71 -12.00 8.28
C PRO A 123 -10.20 -12.00 8.11
N PHE A 124 -9.53 -11.09 8.82
CA PHE A 124 -8.07 -11.09 8.91
C PHE A 124 -7.56 -12.34 9.63
N ILE A 125 -6.53 -12.95 9.06
CA ILE A 125 -5.79 -14.05 9.66
C ILE A 125 -4.44 -13.51 10.09
N LYS A 126 -4.16 -13.57 11.40
CA LYS A 126 -2.82 -13.28 11.94
C LYS A 126 -1.85 -14.37 11.51
N ARG A 127 -0.70 -13.98 10.99
CA ARG A 127 0.42 -14.83 10.60
C ARG A 127 1.52 -14.66 11.64
N TRP A 128 1.96 -15.80 12.18
CA TRP A 128 3.05 -16.02 13.15
C TRP A 128 3.19 -14.95 14.24
#